data_AF-A0A534L5I7-F1
#
_entry.id   AF-A0A534L5I7-F1
#
_cell.length_a   1.000
_cell.length_b   1.000
_cell.length_c   1.000
_cell.angle_alpha   90.00
_cell.angle_beta   90.00
_cell.angle_gamma   90.00
#
_symmetry.space_group_name_H-M   'P 1'
#
loop_
_entity.id
_entity.type
_entity.pdbx_description
1 polymer ?
#
loop_
_entity_poly.entity_id
_entity_poly.type
_entity_poly.pdbx_seq_one_letter_code
_entity_poly.pdbx_strand_id
1 'polypeptide(L)' 'MIEKLTHVPIVVSDQEKALKFYTEVLGFEKRADYQNPGNPRWLTVAPKGTDVELILFEGKYKLDPRAPPERTSRSSRRAD' A
#
# COMPACT_ATOMS: atom_id res chain seq x y z
N MET A 1 -14.87 7.32 19.48
CA MET A 1 -14.80 8.15 18.25
C MET A 1 -13.41 7.92 17.65
N ILE A 2 -13.25 7.91 16.33
CA ILE A 2 -11.91 7.83 15.70
C ILE A 2 -11.32 9.24 15.67
N GLU A 3 -10.09 9.38 16.17
CA GLU A 3 -9.47 10.70 16.36
C GLU A 3 -8.47 11.07 15.25
N LYS A 4 -7.80 10.08 14.64
CA LYS A 4 -6.72 10.33 13.68
C LYS A 4 -6.51 9.17 12.72
N LEU A 5 -6.15 9.50 11.48
CA LEU A 5 -5.59 8.55 10.53
C LEU A 5 -4.07 8.49 10.70
N THR A 6 -3.54 7.32 11.03
CA THR A 6 -2.10 7.15 11.29
C THR A 6 -1.36 6.58 10.10
N HIS A 7 -1.98 5.67 9.34
CA HIS A 7 -1.31 4.97 8.24
C HIS A 7 -2.19 4.83 7.02
N VAL A 8 -1.57 4.92 5.84
CA VAL A 8 -2.20 4.62 4.55
C VAL A 8 -1.32 3.62 3.79
N PRO A 9 -1.81 2.40 3.52
CA PRO A 9 -1.08 1.44 2.70
C PRO A 9 -1.04 1.87 1.24
N ILE A 10 0.15 1.83 0.63
CA ILE A 10 0.36 1.98 -0.81
C ILE A 10 1.03 0.71 -1.31
N VAL A 11 0.41 0.07 -2.30
CA VAL A 11 0.98 -1.11 -2.94
C VAL A 11 2.06 -0.67 -3.92
N VAL A 12 3.27 -1.23 -3.74
CA VAL A 12 4.43 -0.97 -4.59
C VAL A 12 4.94 -2.27 -5.18
N SER A 13 5.52 -2.22 -6.38
CA SER A 13 6.02 -3.43 -7.06
C SER A 13 7.37 -3.92 -6.55
N ASP A 14 8.15 -3.02 -5.95
CA ASP A 14 9.50 -3.24 -5.43
C ASP A 14 9.72 -2.24 -4.30
N GLN A 15 9.80 -2.73 -3.07
CA GLN A 15 9.78 -1.89 -1.88
C GLN A 15 11.05 -1.04 -1.73
N GLU A 16 12.19 -1.53 -2.21
CA GLU A 16 13.47 -0.83 -2.13
C GLU A 16 13.54 0.32 -3.15
N LYS A 17 13.06 0.09 -4.37
CA LYS A 17 12.92 1.17 -5.36
C LYS A 17 11.93 2.22 -4.92
N ALA A 18 10.82 1.80 -4.30
CA ALA A 18 9.85 2.72 -3.73
C ALA A 18 10.49 3.58 -2.63
N LEU A 19 11.25 2.97 -1.71
CA LEU A 19 11.95 3.71 -0.66
C LEU A 19 12.78 4.85 -1.24
N LYS A 20 13.66 4.54 -2.19
CA LYS A 20 14.53 5.54 -2.84
C LYS A 20 13.72 6.62 -3.53
N PHE A 21 12.65 6.26 -4.24
CA PHE A 21 11.80 7.25 -4.88
C PHE A 21 11.18 8.22 -3.86
N TYR A 22 10.57 7.69 -2.79
CA TYR A 22 9.93 8.54 -1.79
C TYR A 22 10.96 9.38 -1.01
N THR A 23 12.12 8.85 -0.66
CA THR A 23 13.10 9.59 0.15
C THR A 23 14.03 10.48 -0.66
N GLU A 24 14.53 10.02 -1.80
CA GLU A 24 15.54 10.74 -2.59
C GLU A 24 14.93 11.66 -3.65
N VAL A 25 13.79 11.28 -4.24
CA VAL A 25 13.12 12.09 -5.27
C VAL A 25 12.08 13.01 -4.65
N LEU A 26 11.21 12.48 -3.78
CA LEU A 26 10.13 13.26 -3.16
C LEU A 26 10.53 13.91 -1.82
N GLY A 27 11.69 13.56 -1.25
CA GLY A 27 12.20 14.16 -0.01
C GLY A 27 11.45 13.75 1.26
N PHE A 28 10.73 12.62 1.24
CA PHE A 28 10.07 12.07 2.43
C PHE A 28 11.11 11.50 3.40
N GLU A 29 10.71 11.37 4.65
CA GLU A 29 11.52 10.74 5.70
C GLU A 29 11.09 9.29 5.87
N LYS A 30 12.07 8.38 5.98
CA LYS A 30 11.83 7.01 6.44
C LYS A 30 11.46 7.05 7.92
N ARG A 31 10.32 6.48 8.29
CA ARG A 31 9.81 6.49 9.68
C ARG A 31 10.00 5.15 10.38
N ALA A 32 9.73 4.03 9.70
CA ALA A 32 9.95 2.68 10.21
C ALA A 32 10.48 1.75 9.12
N ASP A 33 11.31 0.78 9.51
CA ASP A 33 11.89 -0.22 8.59
C ASP A 33 12.26 -1.49 9.35
N TYR A 34 11.35 -2.47 9.38
CA TYR A 34 11.51 -3.71 10.14
C TYR A 34 11.09 -4.92 9.32
N GLN A 35 11.90 -5.98 9.35
CA GLN A 35 11.62 -7.23 8.66
C GLN A 35 11.60 -8.37 9.69
N ASN A 36 10.38 -8.77 10.10
CA ASN A 36 10.22 -9.93 10.98
C ASN A 36 10.29 -11.22 10.14
N PRO A 37 10.97 -12.27 10.64
CA PRO A 37 10.96 -13.58 9.98
C PRO A 37 9.52 -14.05 9.73
N GLY A 38 9.25 -14.54 8.51
CA GLY A 38 7.93 -15.04 8.11
C GLY A 38 6.84 -14.00 7.88
N ASN A 39 7.14 -12.70 7.98
CA ASN A 39 6.18 -11.61 7.75
C ASN A 39 6.62 -10.70 6.60
N PRO A 40 5.71 -9.93 5.96
CA PRO A 40 6.11 -8.86 5.05
C PRO A 40 6.94 -7.78 5.77
N ARG A 41 7.90 -7.15 5.06
CA ARG A 41 8.64 -5.99 5.57
C ARG A 41 7.67 -4.87 5.90
N TRP A 42 7.79 -4.32 7.11
CA TRP A 42 7.11 -3.09 7.51
C TRP A 42 8.01 -1.90 7.19
N LEU A 43 7.70 -1.18 6.11
CA LEU A 43 8.43 0.01 5.69
C LEU A 43 7.47 1.18 5.59
N THR A 44 7.77 2.27 6.28
CA THR A 44 6.97 3.49 6.22
C THR A 44 7.78 4.73 5.90
N VAL A 45 7.14 5.64 5.17
CA VAL A 45 7.67 6.96 4.80
C VAL A 45 6.62 8.04 5.05
N ALA A 46 7.04 9.26 5.36
CA ALA A 46 6.13 10.39 5.51
C ALA A 46 6.77 11.69 5.00
N PRO A 47 5.97 12.65 4.48
CA PRO A 47 6.43 14.01 4.32
C PRO A 47 6.94 14.59 5.66
N LYS A 48 7.88 15.52 5.59
CA LYS A 48 8.40 16.20 6.78
C LYS A 48 7.28 16.93 7.53
N GLY A 49 7.30 16.87 8.85
CA GLY A 49 6.31 17.55 9.71
C GLY A 49 4.89 16.97 9.65
N THR A 50 4.70 15.83 9.00
CA THR A 50 3.41 15.14 8.92
C THR A 50 3.40 13.91 9.82
N ASP A 51 2.25 13.63 10.43
CA ASP A 51 2.06 12.49 11.34
C ASP A 51 1.44 11.26 10.67
N VAL A 52 0.85 11.40 9.48
CA VAL A 52 0.36 10.26 8.71
C VAL A 52 1.51 9.62 7.93
N GLU A 53 1.63 8.30 8.05
CA GLU A 53 2.67 7.52 7.41
C GLU A 53 2.11 6.71 6.24
N LEU A 54 2.88 6.60 5.16
CA LEU A 54 2.58 5.72 4.05
C LEU A 54 3.30 4.39 4.27
N ILE A 55 2.54 3.30 4.35
CA ILE A 55 3.13 1.96 4.39
C ILE A 55 3.42 1.55 2.95
N LEU A 56 4.69 1.34 2.62
CA LEU A 56 5.11 0.85 1.31
C LEU A 56 4.96 -0.67 1.32
N PHE A 57 3.80 -1.18 0.90
CA PHE A 57 3.49 -2.60 0.94
C PHE A 57 3.85 -3.27 -0.40
N GLU A 58 4.82 -4.18 -0.38
CA GLU A 58 5.20 -4.87 -1.63
C GLU A 58 4.08 -5.82 -2.08
N GLY A 59 3.60 -5.63 -3.31
CA GLY A 59 2.54 -6.47 -3.86
C GLY A 59 2.55 -6.47 -5.38
N LYS A 60 2.13 -7.61 -5.96
CA LYS A 60 1.97 -7.78 -7.40
C LYS A 60 0.52 -7.55 -7.82
N TYR A 61 -0.07 -6.44 -7.39
CA TYR A 61 -1.40 -6.05 -7.86
C TYR A 61 -1.27 -5.28 -9.18
N LYS A 62 -1.75 -5.89 -10.26
CA LYS A 62 -1.93 -5.20 -11.54
C LYS A 62 -3.34 -4.64 -11.59
N LEU A 63 -3.50 -3.38 -11.21
CA LEU A 63 -4.71 -2.61 -11.55
C LEU A 63 -4.58 -2.21 -13.02
N ASP A 64 -5.25 -2.94 -13.92
CA ASP A 64 -5.46 -2.45 -15.27
C ASP A 64 -6.63 -1.44 -15.22
N PRO A 65 -6.38 -0.14 -15.40
CA PRO A 65 -7.43 0.88 -15.35
C PRO A 65 -8.44 0.74 -16.49
N ARG A 66 -8.17 -0.13 -17.48
CA ARG A 66 -9.03 -0.44 -18.63
C ARG A 66 -9.64 -1.84 -18.54
N ALA A 67 -9.35 -2.61 -17.48
CA ALA A 67 -10.03 -3.88 -17.29
C ALA A 67 -11.54 -3.61 -17.17
N PRO A 68 -12.38 -4.38 -17.88
CA PRO A 68 -13.82 -4.32 -17.66
C PRO A 68 -14.10 -4.56 -16.16
N PRO A 69 -15.10 -3.89 -15.57
CA PRO A 69 -15.49 -4.20 -14.19
C PRO A 69 -15.73 -5.70 -14.08
N GLU A 70 -15.06 -6.34 -13.14
CA GLU A 70 -15.16 -7.77 -12.94
C GLU A 70 -16.64 -8.11 -12.76
N ARG A 71 -17.21 -8.80 -13.75
CA ARG A 71 -18.64 -9.10 -13.79
C ARG A 71 -18.86 -10.11 -12.68
N THR A 72 -19.18 -9.61 -11.48
CA THR A 72 -19.41 -10.42 -10.28
C THR A 72 -20.35 -11.53 -10.71
N SER A 73 -19.84 -12.76 -10.75
CA SER A 73 -20.65 -13.90 -11.15
C SER A 73 -21.76 -13.99 -10.11
N ARG A 74 -22.97 -13.54 -10.47
CA ARG A 74 -24.21 -13.97 -9.81
C ARG A 74 -24.31 -15.47 -10.05
N SER A 75 -23.59 -16.26 -9.27
CA SER A 75 -23.83 -17.69 -9.16
C SER A 75 -25.16 -17.86 -8.41
N SER A 76 -26.18 -18.15 -9.20
CA SER A 76 -27.39 -18.90 -8.86
C SER A 76 -28.18 -18.47 -7.61
N ARG A 77 -29.07 -17.48 -7.80
CA ARG A 77 -30.44 -17.60 -7.27
C ARG A 77 -31.42 -17.51 -8.43
N ARG A 78 -31.66 -18.66 -9.08
CA ARG A 78 -32.89 -19.07 -9.78
C ARG A 78 -32.87 -20.60 -9.63
N ALA A 79 -33.66 -21.13 -8.70
CA ALA A 79 -34.99 -21.69 -8.95
C ALA A 79 -34.89 -22.98 -9.77
N ASP A 80 -34.75 -24.11 -9.09
CA ASP A 80 -35.77 -25.18 -9.00
C ASP A 80 -35.51 -25.98 -7.70
#